data_AF-A0AAX6NVN3-F1
#
_entry.id   AF-A0AAX6NVN3-F1
#
_cell.length_a   1.000
_cell.length_b   1.000
_cell.length_c   1.000
_cell.angle_alpha   90.00
_cell.angle_beta   90.00
_cell.angle_gamma   90.00
#
_symmetry.space_group_name_H-M   'P 1'
#
loop_
_entity.id
_entity.type
_entity.pdbx_description
1 polymer ?
#
loop_
_entity_poly.entity_id
_entity_poly.type
_entity_poly.pdbx_seq_one_letter_code
_entity_poly.pdbx_strand_id
1 'polypeptide(L)'
;MADVAVGKDKCGEQRLVSLPLSRIRVIMKSSPEVSSINQEALVLTAKATELFVQYLATYSYRHGSGKEKKALTYSDLANTAEESETFQFLAVHRSYEACPPKLHTERSALRHMNLFPSDGRINSICASSAE
;
A
#
# COMPACT_ATOMS: atom_id res chain seq x y z
N MET A 1 39.69 -31.56 -1.02
CA MET A 1 38.83 -30.49 -0.49
C MET A 1 39.03 -29.26 -1.35
N ALA A 2 37.99 -28.76 -2.03
CA ALA A 2 38.06 -27.52 -2.80
C ALA A 2 37.18 -26.47 -2.09
N ASP A 3 37.83 -25.45 -1.56
CA ASP A 3 37.23 -24.29 -0.91
C ASP A 3 36.68 -23.36 -2.00
N VAL A 4 35.36 -23.34 -2.15
CA VAL A 4 34.67 -22.37 -3.02
C VAL A 4 34.48 -21.10 -2.21
N ALA A 5 35.42 -20.18 -2.37
CA ALA A 5 35.32 -18.82 -1.89
C ALA A 5 34.09 -18.15 -2.51
N VAL A 6 33.06 -17.94 -1.67
CA VAL A 6 31.86 -17.16 -2.00
C VAL A 6 32.30 -15.73 -2.30
N GLY A 7 32.26 -15.39 -3.58
CA GLY A 7 32.45 -14.03 -4.09
C GLY A 7 31.42 -13.11 -3.44
N LYS A 8 31.91 -12.06 -2.79
CA LYS A 8 31.11 -10.90 -2.39
C LYS A 8 30.68 -10.18 -3.67
N ASP A 9 29.50 -10.51 -4.19
CA ASP A 9 28.85 -9.70 -5.21
C ASP A 9 28.52 -8.33 -4.60
N LYS A 10 29.38 -7.35 -4.89
CA LYS A 10 29.01 -5.93 -4.80
C LYS A 10 28.08 -5.65 -5.97
N CYS A 11 26.82 -6.07 -5.82
CA CYS A 11 25.78 -5.83 -6.80
C CYS A 11 25.54 -4.32 -6.91
N GLY A 12 25.75 -3.78 -8.12
CA GLY A 12 25.63 -2.36 -8.41
C GLY A 12 24.28 -1.81 -7.93
N GLU A 13 24.35 -0.84 -7.03
CA GLU A 13 23.24 -0.09 -6.46
C GLU A 13 22.61 0.88 -7.48
N GLN A 14 22.66 0.55 -8.77
CA GLN A 14 22.17 1.35 -9.88
C GLN A 14 21.00 0.61 -10.54
N ARG A 15 19.80 0.91 -10.02
CA ARG A 15 18.46 0.60 -10.58
C ARG A 15 18.00 -0.87 -10.56
N LEU A 16 18.18 -1.58 -9.45
CA LEU A 16 17.44 -2.86 -9.23
C LEU A 16 15.91 -2.68 -9.27
N VAL A 17 15.45 -1.47 -8.93
CA VAL A 17 14.04 -1.08 -8.88
C VAL A 17 13.86 0.30 -9.52
N SER A 18 12.78 0.47 -10.25
CA SER A 18 12.34 1.69 -10.93
C SER A 18 11.40 2.53 -10.07
N LEU A 19 10.72 1.89 -9.11
CA LEU A 19 9.80 2.56 -8.19
C LEU A 19 10.55 3.17 -6.98
N PRO A 20 10.15 4.37 -6.51
CA PRO A 20 10.79 5.01 -5.37
C PRO A 20 10.53 4.25 -4.07
N LEU A 21 11.60 3.67 -3.51
CA LEU A 21 11.53 2.87 -2.27
C LEU A 21 10.96 3.64 -1.07
N SER A 22 11.18 4.95 -1.01
CA SER A 22 10.61 5.82 0.04
C SER A 22 9.09 5.80 0.03
N ARG A 23 8.47 5.85 -1.16
CA ARG A 23 7.01 5.83 -1.30
C ARG A 23 6.43 4.47 -0.94
N ILE A 24 7.08 3.40 -1.37
CA ILE A 24 6.69 2.02 -1.05
C ILE A 24 6.73 1.81 0.46
N ARG A 25 7.79 2.26 1.13
CA ARG A 25 7.91 2.18 2.59
C ARG A 25 6.77 2.90 3.30
N VAL A 26 6.38 4.09 2.85
CA VAL A 26 5.24 4.83 3.42
C VAL A 26 3.93 4.04 3.24
N ILE A 27 3.71 3.43 2.07
CA ILE A 27 2.51 2.61 1.83
C ILE A 27 2.50 1.39 2.74
N MET A 28 3.62 0.66 2.85
CA MET A 28 3.73 -0.50 3.75
C MET A 28 3.50 -0.13 5.22
N LYS A 29 3.98 1.05 5.67
CA LYS A 29 3.76 1.57 7.03
C LYS A 29 2.39 2.22 7.25
N SER A 30 1.54 2.31 6.23
CA SER A 30 0.17 2.82 6.41
C SER A 30 -0.69 1.87 7.25
N SER A 31 -0.33 0.59 7.29
CA SER A 31 -0.94 -0.39 8.17
C SER A 31 -0.40 -0.26 9.60
N PRO A 32 -1.26 -0.12 10.62
CA PRO A 32 -0.84 0.08 12.01
C PRO A 32 -0.09 -1.12 12.61
N GLU A 33 -0.19 -2.31 12.00
CA GLU A 33 0.51 -3.52 12.44
C GLU A 33 1.98 -3.59 11.97
N VAL A 34 2.43 -2.67 11.11
CA VAL A 34 3.78 -2.69 10.53
C VAL A 34 4.68 -1.68 11.25
N SER A 35 5.48 -2.16 12.20
CA SER A 35 6.42 -1.34 12.98
C SER A 35 7.73 -1.05 12.25
N SER A 36 8.38 -2.09 11.71
CA SER A 36 9.66 -2.02 11.00
C SER A 36 9.65 -2.86 9.74
N ILE A 37 10.42 -2.45 8.72
CA ILE A 37 10.50 -3.12 7.42
C ILE A 37 11.98 -3.36 7.09
N ASN A 38 12.33 -4.60 6.75
CA ASN A 38 13.67 -4.96 6.30
C ASN A 38 13.94 -4.39 4.88
N GLN A 39 15.18 -3.96 4.62
CA GLN A 39 15.59 -3.41 3.33
C GLN A 39 15.39 -4.42 2.18
N GLU A 40 15.69 -5.71 2.39
CA GLU A 40 15.47 -6.76 1.38
C GLU A 40 14.00 -6.94 1.05
N ALA A 41 13.12 -6.92 2.07
CA ALA A 41 11.67 -7.00 1.86
C ALA A 41 11.16 -5.79 1.08
N LEU A 42 11.69 -4.59 1.35
CA LEU A 42 11.32 -3.37 0.65
C LEU A 42 11.69 -3.42 -0.84
N VAL A 43 12.90 -3.90 -1.16
CA VAL A 43 13.37 -4.08 -2.54
C VAL A 43 12.55 -5.17 -3.26
N LEU A 44 12.24 -6.28 -2.58
CA LEU A 44 11.42 -7.35 -3.13
C LEU A 44 10.00 -6.86 -3.44
N THR A 45 9.37 -6.13 -2.52
CA THR A 45 8.04 -5.54 -2.74
C THR A 45 8.05 -4.56 -3.92
N ALA A 46 9.11 -3.75 -4.05
CA ALA A 46 9.25 -2.85 -5.19
C ALA A 46 9.30 -3.62 -6.52
N LYS A 47 10.10 -4.69 -6.59
CA LYS A 47 10.18 -5.51 -7.79
C LYS A 47 8.87 -6.25 -8.09
N ALA A 48 8.22 -6.81 -7.06
CA ALA A 48 6.92 -7.45 -7.19
C ALA A 48 5.86 -6.48 -7.71
N THR A 49 5.88 -5.22 -7.25
CA THR A 49 4.94 -4.18 -7.68
C THR A 49 5.12 -3.83 -9.17
N GLU A 50 6.36 -3.76 -9.66
CA GLU A 50 6.62 -3.55 -11.10
C GLU A 50 6.04 -4.68 -11.95
N LEU A 51 6.33 -5.93 -11.56
CA LEU A 51 5.82 -7.11 -12.27
C LEU A 51 4.30 -7.18 -12.20
N PHE A 52 3.72 -6.84 -11.04
CA PHE A 52 2.29 -6.80 -10.84
C PHE A 52 1.60 -5.79 -11.78
N VAL A 53 2.10 -4.56 -11.88
CA VAL A 53 1.52 -3.54 -12.78
C VAL A 53 1.61 -3.99 -14.24
N GLN A 54 2.76 -4.54 -14.66
CA GLN A 54 2.94 -5.04 -16.03
C GLN A 54 1.99 -6.20 -16.33
N TYR A 55 1.85 -7.13 -15.37
CA TYR A 55 0.98 -8.29 -15.51
C TYR A 55 -0.50 -7.88 -15.55
N LEU A 56 -0.95 -7.03 -14.63
CA LEU A 56 -2.32 -6.52 -14.59
C LEU A 56 -2.69 -5.81 -15.90
N ALA A 57 -1.83 -4.92 -16.40
CA ALA A 57 -2.08 -4.21 -17.66
C ALA A 57 -2.15 -5.17 -18.86
N THR A 58 -1.21 -6.12 -18.95
CA THR A 58 -1.16 -7.09 -20.05
C THR A 58 -2.35 -8.04 -20.01
N TYR A 59 -2.70 -8.53 -18.82
CA TYR A 59 -3.82 -9.43 -18.64
C TYR A 59 -5.14 -8.74 -18.99
N SER A 60 -5.37 -7.53 -18.47
CA SER A 60 -6.59 -6.76 -18.73
C SER A 60 -6.71 -6.38 -20.20
N TYR A 61 -5.59 -6.06 -20.86
CA TYR A 61 -5.58 -5.76 -22.30
C TYR A 61 -5.95 -6.99 -23.16
N ARG A 62 -5.53 -8.19 -22.73
CA ARG A 62 -5.74 -9.43 -23.48
C ARG A 62 -7.13 -10.06 -23.28
N HIS A 63 -7.69 -9.93 -22.08
CA HIS A 63 -8.96 -10.56 -21.71
C HIS A 63 -10.14 -9.58 -21.77
N GLY A 64 -9.88 -8.27 -21.67
CA GLY A 64 -10.88 -7.24 -21.91
C GLY A 64 -11.06 -6.91 -23.39
N SER A 65 -11.80 -5.83 -23.66
CA SER A 65 -12.04 -5.31 -25.01
C SER A 65 -10.84 -4.55 -25.61
N GLY A 66 -9.73 -4.49 -24.86
CA GLY A 66 -8.56 -3.70 -25.21
C GLY A 66 -7.87 -4.15 -26.50
N LYS A 67 -7.89 -5.45 -26.82
CA LYS A 67 -7.32 -5.99 -28.06
C LYS A 67 -8.06 -5.50 -29.32
N GLU A 68 -9.38 -5.35 -29.24
CA GLU A 68 -10.21 -4.88 -30.35
C GLU A 68 -10.11 -3.36 -30.51
N LYS A 69 -10.14 -2.64 -29.38
CA LYS A 69 -10.08 -1.17 -29.33
C LYS A 69 -8.65 -0.62 -29.42
N LYS A 70 -7.63 -1.48 -29.39
CA LYS A 70 -6.19 -1.15 -29.29
C LYS A 70 -5.87 -0.15 -28.17
N ALA A 71 -6.68 -0.14 -27.11
CA ALA A 71 -6.59 0.80 -26.00
C ALA A 71 -7.00 0.08 -24.73
N LEU A 72 -6.25 0.26 -23.64
CA LEU A 72 -6.61 -0.25 -22.32
C LEU A 72 -7.48 0.79 -21.61
N THR A 73 -8.73 0.45 -21.31
CA THR A 73 -9.65 1.33 -20.60
C THR A 73 -9.80 0.94 -19.13
N TYR A 74 -10.31 1.86 -18.31
CA TYR A 74 -10.59 1.58 -16.90
C TYR A 74 -11.59 0.43 -16.73
N SER A 75 -12.59 0.34 -17.60
CA SER A 75 -13.58 -0.75 -17.58
C SER A 75 -12.94 -2.12 -17.78
N ASP A 76 -11.90 -2.23 -18.64
CA ASP A 76 -11.19 -3.49 -18.84
C ASP A 76 -10.43 -3.92 -17.57
N LEU A 77 -9.85 -2.96 -16.83
CA LEU A 77 -9.18 -3.20 -15.55
C LEU A 77 -10.18 -3.59 -14.45
N ALA A 78 -11.33 -2.91 -14.38
CA ALA A 78 -12.38 -3.19 -13.41
C ALA A 78 -12.96 -4.59 -13.60
N ASN A 79 -13.30 -4.96 -14.84
CA ASN A 79 -13.81 -6.30 -15.15
C ASN A 79 -12.78 -7.37 -14.83
N THR A 80 -11.51 -7.13 -15.16
CA THR A 80 -10.42 -8.06 -14.83
C THR A 80 -10.29 -8.31 -13.33
N ALA A 81 -10.49 -7.28 -12.50
CA ALA A 81 -10.45 -7.40 -11.05
C ALA A 81 -11.62 -8.24 -10.49
N GLU A 82 -12.79 -8.20 -11.14
CA GLU A 82 -13.99 -8.94 -10.73
C GLU A 82 -13.99 -10.40 -11.23
N GLU A 83 -13.51 -10.64 -12.45
CA GLU A 83 -13.59 -11.95 -13.11
C GLU A 83 -12.43 -12.89 -12.71
N SER A 84 -11.28 -12.33 -12.34
CA SER A 84 -10.09 -13.13 -12.02
C SER A 84 -9.93 -13.30 -10.52
N GLU A 85 -9.91 -14.56 -10.05
CA GLU A 85 -9.61 -14.89 -8.66
C GLU A 85 -8.26 -14.31 -8.20
N THR A 86 -7.28 -14.23 -9.10
CA THR A 86 -5.94 -13.68 -8.79
C THR A 86 -5.94 -12.18 -8.49
N PHE A 87 -6.93 -11.44 -8.99
CA PHE A 87 -7.08 -10.00 -8.80
C PHE A 87 -8.23 -9.64 -7.86
N GLN A 88 -8.85 -10.61 -7.22
CA GLN A 88 -10.01 -10.39 -6.35
C GLN A 88 -9.71 -9.45 -5.17
N PHE A 89 -8.45 -9.36 -4.74
CA PHE A 89 -8.02 -8.38 -3.73
C PHE A 89 -8.15 -6.91 -4.18
N LEU A 90 -8.33 -6.66 -5.48
CA LEU A 90 -8.63 -5.35 -6.07
C LEU A 90 -10.14 -5.13 -6.27
N ALA A 91 -10.93 -6.20 -6.29
CA ALA A 91 -12.37 -6.09 -6.45
C ALA A 91 -12.94 -5.32 -5.25
N VAL A 92 -13.68 -4.25 -5.52
CA VAL A 92 -14.33 -3.43 -4.49
C VAL A 92 -15.57 -4.17 -4.01
N HIS A 93 -15.40 -5.33 -3.37
CA HIS A 93 -16.44 -5.87 -2.53
C HIS A 93 -16.35 -5.19 -1.17
N ARG A 94 -17.43 -4.52 -0.80
CA ARG A 94 -17.70 -4.02 0.55
C ARG A 94 -17.76 -5.18 1.55
N SER A 95 -16.63 -5.80 1.84
CA SER A 95 -16.51 -6.83 2.86
C SER A 95 -15.77 -6.26 4.04
N TYR A 96 -16.51 -5.53 4.87
CA TYR A 96 -16.25 -5.42 6.31
C TYR A 96 -16.45 -6.78 7.02
N GLU A 97 -16.09 -7.89 6.39
CA GLU A 97 -15.93 -9.22 7.00
C GLU A 97 -14.67 -9.79 6.35
N ALA A 98 -13.54 -10.00 7.03
CA ALA A 98 -13.31 -10.26 8.42
C ALA A 98 -12.06 -9.50 8.90
N CYS A 99 -12.25 -8.42 9.66
CA CYS A 99 -11.32 -8.19 10.76
C CYS A 99 -11.82 -9.11 11.88
N PRO A 100 -11.11 -10.20 12.24
CA PRO A 100 -11.49 -10.96 13.43
C PRO A 100 -11.55 -9.97 14.59
N PRO A 101 -12.60 -9.99 15.44
CA PRO A 101 -12.62 -9.14 16.61
C PRO A 101 -11.32 -9.40 17.36
N LYS A 102 -10.47 -8.36 17.47
CA LYS A 102 -9.33 -8.37 18.36
C LYS A 102 -9.91 -8.68 19.74
N LEU A 103 -9.75 -9.92 20.18
CA LEU A 103 -10.08 -10.37 21.52
C LEU A 103 -8.99 -9.80 22.44
N HIS A 104 -8.97 -8.47 22.56
CA HIS A 104 -8.31 -7.81 23.65
C HIS A 104 -9.33 -7.71 24.78
N THR A 105 -9.37 -8.77 25.58
CA THR A 105 -9.56 -8.60 27.01
C THR A 105 -8.52 -7.58 27.47
N GLU A 106 -8.91 -6.33 27.63
CA GLU A 106 -8.83 -5.59 28.90
C GLU A 106 -9.63 -4.28 28.79
N ARG A 107 -10.35 -3.98 29.87
CA ARG A 107 -11.64 -3.29 29.88
C ARG A 107 -11.56 -1.91 30.54
N SER A 108 -10.43 -1.19 30.47
CA SER A 108 -10.17 -0.11 31.47
C SER A 108 -9.71 1.26 30.96
N ALA A 109 -9.86 1.64 29.68
CA ALA A 109 -9.37 2.95 29.22
C ALA A 109 -10.38 3.83 28.44
N LEU A 110 -11.67 3.76 28.78
CA LEU A 110 -12.69 4.67 28.22
C LEU A 110 -13.56 5.28 29.33
N ARG A 111 -12.94 6.12 30.15
CA ARG A 111 -13.57 7.36 30.61
C ARG A 111 -12.65 8.50 30.21
N HIS A 112 -13.27 9.60 29.76
CA HIS A 112 -12.67 10.84 29.28
C HIS A 112 -12.34 10.88 27.78
N MET A 113 -13.41 10.80 26.96
CA MET A 113 -13.45 11.49 25.67
C MET A 113 -13.56 13.01 25.91
N ASN A 114 -12.69 13.81 25.29
CA ASN A 114 -12.91 15.22 24.90
C ASN A 114 -11.68 15.82 24.20
N LEU A 115 -11.42 15.50 22.91
CA LEU A 115 -10.71 16.46 22.04
C LEU A 115 -10.91 16.19 20.54
N PHE A 116 -12.11 16.45 20.05
CA PHE A 116 -12.27 17.13 18.76
C PHE A 116 -13.30 18.24 18.97
N PRO A 117 -12.91 19.53 18.90
CA PRO A 117 -13.84 20.64 19.09
C PRO A 117 -14.81 20.70 17.89
N SER A 118 -16.09 20.77 18.19
CA SER A 118 -17.13 21.11 17.23
C SER A 118 -17.24 22.63 17.11
N ASP A 119 -17.52 23.04 15.87
CA ASP A 119 -18.04 24.33 15.43
C ASP A 119 -17.11 25.52 15.24
N GLY A 120 -17.16 26.01 13.99
CA GLY A 120 -16.57 27.26 13.57
C GLY A 120 -17.38 28.48 14.02
N ARG A 121 -16.68 29.51 14.45
CA ARG A 121 -16.98 30.91 14.12
C ARG A 121 -15.78 31.80 14.37
N ILE A 122 -15.34 32.43 13.27
CA ILE A 122 -14.76 33.76 13.11
C ILE A 122 -14.59 34.60 14.40
N ASN A 123 -13.36 35.09 14.63
CA ASN A 123 -12.98 36.50 14.86
C ASN A 123 -11.57 36.51 15.49
N SER A 124 -10.55 37.04 14.80
CA SER A 124 -10.10 38.41 15.03
C SER A 124 -9.98 38.73 16.53
N ILE A 125 -8.75 38.77 17.05
CA ILE A 125 -8.20 39.89 17.82
C ILE A 125 -6.77 39.53 18.26
N CYS A 126 -5.84 40.40 17.87
CA CYS A 126 -4.53 40.52 18.49
C CYS A 126 -4.66 40.92 19.96
N ALA A 127 -3.93 40.27 20.86
CA ALA A 127 -3.40 40.84 22.11
C ALA A 127 -2.28 39.88 22.54
N SER A 128 -1.00 40.24 22.45
CA SER A 128 -0.29 41.24 23.24
C SER A 128 -0.31 40.92 24.74
N SER A 129 0.89 40.60 25.24
CA SER A 129 1.42 40.94 26.57
C SER A 129 0.92 40.22 27.83
N ALA A 130 1.89 40.07 28.75
CA ALA A 130 1.78 39.91 30.21
C ALA A 130 1.31 38.52 30.70
N GLU A 131 2.00 37.78 31.58
CA GLU A 131 3.09 38.00 32.54
C GLU A 131 4.03 36.79 32.58
#